data_AF-A0A957G9K9-F1
#
_entry.id   AF-A0A957G9K9-F1
#
_cell.length_a   1.000
_cell.length_b   1.000
_cell.length_c   1.000
_cell.angle_alpha   90.00
_cell.angle_beta   90.00
_cell.angle_gamma   90.00
#
_symmetry.space_group_name_H-M   'P 1'
#
loop_
_entity.id
_entity.type
_entity.pdbx_description
1 polymer ?
#
loop_
_entity_poly.entity_id
_entity_poly.type
_entity_poly.pdbx_seq_one_letter_code
_entity_poly.pdbx_strand_id
1 'polypeptide(L)'
;MRSRQLIALCLIFALLLAGSWLLARPGALAPETAQRQQTVRQVAAPAGAESASQVTSTGDHQYQPIAASPINMADVTGEVAPADSLFQRWLNGEVDLDENEGRLGEAELAALRTAALNLPVSDRVQTSGNGGQAPVPGTSFDSLDYNQSGGFVPPDPELAVGANHVIAVVNVTFEIYNKSGTTVLGPLSFSSFFSGVSGCSGMFDPNVLYDESTGRYILGIDANGDHYCVAVSASSDPTGTWYRYSFATNISGAFFDYPHAGVGRDAIYMGANQFLGSSYLEGR
;
A
#
# COMPACT_ATOMS: atom_id res chain seq x y z
N MET A 1 35.21 -4.37 -48.86
CA MET A 1 35.42 -3.20 -47.97
C MET A 1 34.25 -2.21 -47.94
N ARG A 2 33.49 -1.98 -49.04
CA ARG A 2 32.41 -0.98 -49.06
C ARG A 2 31.15 -1.30 -48.22
N SER A 3 30.73 -2.56 -48.08
CA SER A 3 29.48 -2.89 -47.35
C SER A 3 29.56 -2.70 -45.83
N ARG A 4 30.71 -2.99 -45.20
CA ARG A 4 30.90 -2.80 -43.75
C ARG A 4 30.92 -1.33 -43.34
N GLN A 5 31.43 -0.45 -44.21
CA GLN A 5 31.43 1.00 -43.96
C GLN A 5 30.02 1.60 -44.07
N LEU A 6 29.19 1.11 -45.00
CA LEU A 6 27.78 1.50 -45.11
C LEU A 6 26.95 1.06 -43.91
N ILE A 7 27.15 -0.15 -43.42
CA ILE A 7 26.44 -0.66 -42.22
C ILE A 7 26.84 0.14 -40.97
N ALA A 8 28.13 0.43 -40.81
CA ALA A 8 28.62 1.26 -39.70
C ALA A 8 28.05 2.69 -39.75
N LEU A 9 27.96 3.30 -40.94
CA LEU A 9 27.36 4.62 -41.09
C LEU A 9 25.86 4.62 -40.75
N CYS A 10 25.12 3.60 -41.19
CA CYS A 10 23.69 3.47 -40.86
C CYS A 10 23.46 3.28 -39.36
N LEU A 11 24.31 2.51 -38.68
CA LEU A 11 24.22 2.33 -37.22
C LEU A 11 24.50 3.63 -36.45
N ILE A 12 25.51 4.39 -36.87
CA ILE A 12 25.82 5.70 -36.27
C ILE A 12 24.67 6.68 -36.50
N PHE A 13 24.08 6.68 -37.70
CA PHE A 13 22.95 7.55 -38.01
C PHE A 13 21.68 7.17 -37.22
N ALA A 14 21.43 5.87 -37.04
CA ALA A 14 20.34 5.37 -36.22
C ALA A 14 20.52 5.73 -34.73
N LEU A 15 21.75 5.64 -34.21
CA LEU A 15 22.07 6.02 -32.83
C LEU A 15 21.94 7.55 -32.61
N LEU A 16 22.34 8.36 -33.59
CA LEU A 16 22.18 9.81 -33.52
C LEU A 16 20.70 10.22 -33.60
N LEU A 17 19.90 9.55 -34.44
CA LEU A 17 18.45 9.78 -34.50
C LEU A 17 17.76 9.37 -33.18
N ALA A 18 18.12 8.22 -32.61
CA ALA A 18 17.59 7.78 -31.32
C ALA A 18 17.98 8.73 -30.18
N GLY A 19 19.25 9.18 -30.14
CA GLY A 19 19.72 10.16 -29.15
C GLY A 19 19.05 11.53 -29.31
N SER A 20 18.81 11.98 -30.54
CA SER A 20 18.12 13.23 -30.82
C SER A 20 16.64 13.18 -30.44
N TRP A 21 16.00 12.01 -30.58
CA TRP A 21 14.62 11.79 -30.17
C TRP A 21 14.46 11.75 -28.64
N LEU A 22 15.43 11.16 -27.93
CA LEU A 22 15.46 11.17 -26.46
C LEU A 22 15.65 12.58 -25.87
N LEU A 23 16.44 13.43 -26.52
CA LEU A 23 16.65 14.82 -26.10
C LEU A 23 15.48 15.76 -26.45
N ALA A 24 14.58 15.34 -27.35
CA ALA A 24 13.42 16.11 -27.77
C ALA A 24 12.12 15.72 -27.04
N ARG A 25 12.16 14.74 -26.12
CA ARG A 25 11.01 14.41 -25.28
C ARG A 25 10.74 15.57 -24.31
N PRO A 26 9.53 16.14 -24.27
CA PRO A 26 9.16 17.08 -23.23
C PRO A 26 9.14 16.33 -21.89
N GLY A 27 10.12 16.59 -21.02
CA GLY A 27 10.26 15.99 -19.69
C GLY A 27 9.28 16.52 -18.65
N ALA A 28 8.16 17.10 -19.07
CA ALA A 28 7.09 17.56 -18.19
C ALA A 28 5.78 16.96 -18.68
N LEU A 29 5.02 16.35 -17.74
CA LEU A 29 3.64 15.97 -17.97
C LEU A 29 2.89 17.16 -18.57
N ALA A 30 2.15 16.94 -19.66
CA ALA A 30 1.37 18.00 -20.29
C ALA A 30 0.40 18.61 -19.25
N PRO A 31 0.22 19.94 -19.22
CA PRO A 31 -0.73 20.55 -18.31
C PRO A 31 -2.15 20.01 -18.56
N GLU A 32 -2.90 19.81 -17.48
CA GLU A 32 -4.26 19.29 -17.50
C GLU A 32 -5.16 20.07 -18.48
N THR A 33 -5.93 19.35 -19.29
CA THR A 33 -6.81 20.00 -20.29
C THR A 33 -8.03 20.62 -19.62
N ALA A 34 -8.44 21.81 -20.10
CA ALA A 34 -9.65 22.50 -19.63
C ALA A 34 -10.92 21.64 -19.73
N GLN A 35 -10.92 20.67 -20.64
CA GLN A 35 -12.01 19.73 -20.86
C GLN A 35 -12.12 18.70 -19.71
N ARG A 36 -10.98 18.22 -19.18
CA ARG A 36 -10.95 17.37 -17.97
C ARG A 36 -11.42 18.15 -16.74
N GLN A 37 -11.01 19.41 -16.59
CA GLN A 37 -11.46 20.28 -15.50
C GLN A 37 -12.98 20.51 -15.50
N GLN A 38 -13.62 20.57 -16.68
CA GLN A 38 -15.07 20.72 -16.79
C GLN A 38 -15.85 19.44 -16.47
N THR A 39 -15.37 18.27 -16.93
CA THR A 39 -16.00 16.97 -16.65
C THR A 39 -15.94 16.65 -15.16
N VAL A 40 -14.81 16.95 -14.51
CA VAL A 40 -14.62 16.75 -13.07
C VAL A 40 -15.63 17.55 -12.23
N ARG A 41 -16.04 18.74 -12.68
CA ARG A 41 -17.02 19.60 -11.99
C ARG A 41 -18.47 19.11 -12.10
N GLN A 42 -18.81 18.31 -13.11
CA GLN A 42 -20.19 17.83 -13.32
C GLN A 42 -20.51 16.54 -12.56
N VAL A 43 -19.50 15.83 -12.04
CA VAL A 43 -19.66 14.56 -11.31
C VAL A 43 -19.74 14.77 -9.78
N ALA A 44 -19.56 16.01 -9.29
CA ALA A 44 -19.68 16.34 -7.87
C ALA A 44 -21.17 16.46 -7.44
N ALA A 45 -21.69 15.35 -6.92
CA ALA A 45 -22.93 15.12 -6.14
C ALA A 45 -24.29 15.60 -6.72
N PRO A 46 -25.35 14.76 -6.66
CA PRO A 46 -26.71 15.25 -6.88
C PRO A 46 -27.13 16.16 -5.71
N ALA A 47 -27.82 17.25 -6.05
CA ALA A 47 -28.39 18.20 -5.10
C ALA A 47 -29.42 17.50 -4.17
N GLY A 48 -29.15 17.50 -2.86
CA GLY A 48 -30.08 16.94 -1.88
C GLY A 48 -29.50 16.82 -0.46
N ALA A 49 -28.90 17.89 0.08
CA ALA A 49 -28.66 17.97 1.52
C ALA A 49 -29.94 18.50 2.18
N GLU A 50 -30.62 17.65 2.94
CA GLU A 50 -31.69 18.11 3.84
C GLU A 50 -31.10 19.07 4.88
N SER A 51 -31.80 20.19 5.09
CA SER A 51 -31.41 21.26 6.02
C SER A 51 -31.38 20.75 7.46
N ALA A 52 -30.22 20.89 8.11
CA ALA A 52 -30.03 20.58 9.53
C ALA A 52 -30.86 21.53 10.42
N SER A 53 -32.04 21.08 10.84
CA SER A 53 -32.72 21.66 12.00
C SER A 53 -32.19 21.02 13.28
N GLN A 54 -31.89 21.86 14.27
CA GLN A 54 -31.24 21.58 15.54
C GLN A 54 -31.63 20.24 16.18
N VAL A 55 -30.66 19.33 16.32
CA VAL A 55 -30.77 18.14 17.18
C VAL A 55 -30.21 18.49 18.55
N THR A 56 -31.09 18.67 19.52
CA THR A 56 -30.77 18.72 20.94
C THR A 56 -30.58 17.29 21.45
N SER A 57 -29.46 17.03 22.13
CA SER A 57 -29.12 15.73 22.68
C SER A 57 -29.97 15.42 23.91
N THR A 58 -30.78 14.36 23.83
CA THR A 58 -31.15 13.48 24.95
C THR A 58 -31.89 12.26 24.38
N GLY A 59 -31.20 11.13 24.25
CA GLY A 59 -31.82 9.89 23.80
C GLY A 59 -30.79 8.82 23.43
N ASP A 60 -30.86 7.70 24.12
CA ASP A 60 -30.11 6.46 23.93
C ASP A 60 -29.97 6.09 22.43
N HIS A 61 -28.73 6.00 21.93
CA HIS A 61 -28.46 5.63 20.53
C HIS A 61 -28.68 4.11 20.36
N GLN A 62 -29.92 3.73 20.12
CA GLN A 62 -30.27 2.39 19.65
C GLN A 62 -29.69 2.20 18.25
N TYR A 63 -28.61 1.42 18.15
CA TYR A 63 -28.02 0.99 16.89
C TYR A 63 -29.03 0.11 16.14
N GLN A 64 -29.65 0.64 15.08
CA GLN A 64 -30.43 -0.19 14.15
C GLN A 64 -29.43 -0.89 13.21
N PRO A 65 -29.28 -2.22 13.25
CA PRO A 65 -28.41 -2.92 12.33
C PRO A 65 -28.99 -2.75 10.92
N ILE A 66 -28.29 -2.00 10.07
CA ILE A 66 -28.56 -1.99 8.64
C ILE A 66 -28.15 -3.39 8.16
N ALA A 67 -29.13 -4.20 7.77
CA ALA A 67 -28.84 -5.51 7.18
C ALA A 67 -27.91 -5.30 5.98
N ALA A 68 -26.77 -5.99 5.96
CA ALA A 68 -25.86 -5.96 4.83
C ALA A 68 -26.63 -6.45 3.60
N SER A 69 -26.94 -5.55 2.68
CA SER A 69 -27.52 -5.92 1.40
C SER A 69 -26.38 -6.44 0.53
N PRO A 70 -26.42 -7.70 0.07
CA PRO A 70 -25.40 -8.20 -0.83
C PRO A 70 -25.38 -7.33 -2.09
N ILE A 71 -24.27 -6.67 -2.37
CA ILE A 71 -24.06 -6.04 -3.66
C ILE A 71 -23.55 -7.13 -4.59
N ASN A 72 -24.39 -7.55 -5.52
CA ASN A 72 -23.96 -8.44 -6.59
C ASN A 72 -23.17 -7.59 -7.60
N MET A 73 -21.89 -7.92 -7.80
CA MET A 73 -21.01 -7.18 -8.71
C MET A 73 -21.51 -7.20 -10.16
N ALA A 74 -22.36 -8.17 -10.54
CA ALA A 74 -23.02 -8.21 -11.85
C ALA A 74 -24.11 -7.13 -12.01
N ASP A 75 -24.64 -6.59 -10.90
CA ASP A 75 -25.67 -5.54 -10.89
C ASP A 75 -25.05 -4.13 -10.93
N VAL A 76 -23.72 -4.03 -10.89
CA VAL A 76 -22.97 -2.80 -11.21
C VAL A 76 -22.96 -2.64 -12.74
N THR A 77 -24.11 -2.28 -13.31
CA THR A 77 -24.27 -2.12 -14.77
C THR A 77 -23.84 -0.75 -15.30
N GLY A 78 -23.09 0.01 -14.50
CA GLY A 78 -22.44 1.22 -14.99
C GLY A 78 -21.28 0.81 -15.88
N GLU A 79 -21.40 1.02 -17.19
CA GLU A 79 -20.23 1.06 -18.06
C GLU A 79 -19.15 1.88 -17.32
N VAL A 80 -17.99 1.28 -17.08
CA VAL A 80 -16.81 2.04 -16.65
C VAL A 80 -16.71 3.17 -17.66
N ALA A 81 -16.96 4.41 -17.23
CA ALA A 81 -16.92 5.56 -18.12
C ALA A 81 -15.60 5.45 -18.90
N PRO A 82 -15.62 5.30 -20.24
CA PRO A 82 -14.42 4.90 -20.97
C PRO A 82 -13.25 5.84 -20.72
N ALA A 83 -13.56 7.11 -20.44
CA ALA A 83 -12.63 8.17 -20.06
C ALA A 83 -11.85 7.92 -18.75
N ASP A 84 -12.40 7.17 -17.81
CA ASP A 84 -11.78 6.87 -16.50
C ASP A 84 -11.30 5.40 -16.40
N SER A 85 -11.41 4.62 -17.48
CA SER A 85 -10.90 3.25 -17.50
C SER A 85 -9.37 3.22 -17.34
N LEU A 86 -8.84 2.21 -16.65
CA LEU A 86 -7.38 2.00 -16.53
C LEU A 86 -6.71 1.94 -17.91
N PHE A 87 -7.39 1.35 -18.89
CA PHE A 87 -6.93 1.29 -20.27
C PHE A 87 -6.81 2.68 -20.91
N GLN A 88 -7.79 3.55 -20.70
CA GLN A 88 -7.75 4.90 -21.24
C GLN A 88 -6.71 5.77 -20.52
N ARG A 89 -6.52 5.56 -19.21
CA ARG A 89 -5.41 6.18 -18.46
C ARG A 89 -4.05 5.70 -18.95
N TRP A 90 -3.88 4.42 -19.29
CA TRP A 90 -2.67 3.92 -19.97
C TRP A 90 -2.45 4.57 -21.34
N LEU A 91 -3.49 4.65 -22.18
CA LEU A 91 -3.40 5.32 -23.48
C LEU A 91 -3.02 6.80 -23.35
N ASN A 92 -3.43 7.45 -22.26
CA ASN A 92 -3.04 8.83 -21.93
C ASN A 92 -1.63 8.94 -21.33
N GLY A 93 -0.93 7.82 -21.10
CA GLY A 93 0.37 7.78 -20.42
C GLY A 93 0.30 8.09 -18.92
N GLU A 94 -0.89 8.01 -18.31
CA GLU A 94 -1.13 8.20 -16.87
C GLU A 94 -0.91 6.91 -16.06
N VAL A 95 -0.77 5.77 -16.75
CA VAL A 95 -0.46 4.47 -16.18
C VAL A 95 0.72 3.94 -16.97
N ASP A 96 1.81 3.63 -16.30
CA ASP A 96 2.95 2.94 -16.89
C ASP A 96 2.69 1.44 -16.81
N LEU A 97 2.46 0.78 -17.95
CA LEU A 97 2.29 -0.69 -17.99
C LEU A 97 3.63 -1.42 -18.08
N ASP A 98 4.71 -0.70 -18.40
CA ASP A 98 6.04 -1.28 -18.45
C ASP A 98 6.72 -1.24 -17.08
N GLU A 99 5.97 -0.85 -16.01
CA GLU A 99 6.40 -0.55 -14.64
C GLU A 99 7.88 -0.84 -14.49
N ASN A 100 8.71 0.13 -14.84
CA ASN A 100 10.14 -0.02 -14.62
C ASN A 100 10.34 0.21 -13.12
N GLU A 101 9.93 -0.77 -12.30
CA GLU A 101 10.05 -0.88 -10.84
C GLU A 101 11.52 -0.93 -10.39
N GLY A 102 12.44 -0.56 -11.28
CA GLY A 102 13.82 -0.33 -10.95
C GLY A 102 13.92 0.68 -9.82
N ARG A 103 14.87 0.43 -8.92
CA ARG A 103 15.20 1.34 -7.83
C ARG A 103 15.43 2.75 -8.38
N LEU A 104 14.62 3.71 -7.94
CA LEU A 104 14.82 5.12 -8.23
C LEU A 104 16.15 5.59 -7.65
N GLY A 105 16.88 6.40 -8.40
CA GLY A 105 18.08 7.04 -7.88
C GLY A 105 17.74 8.05 -6.78
N GLU A 106 18.65 8.29 -5.83
CA GLU A 106 18.42 9.20 -4.70
C GLU A 106 17.95 10.60 -5.13
N ALA A 107 18.53 11.13 -6.21
CA ALA A 107 18.17 12.45 -6.75
C ALA A 107 16.74 12.48 -7.32
N GLU A 108 16.32 11.40 -7.98
CA GLU A 108 14.97 11.27 -8.53
C GLU A 108 13.93 11.11 -7.41
N LEU A 109 14.23 10.28 -6.41
CA LEU A 109 13.39 10.12 -5.22
C LEU A 109 13.23 11.45 -4.46
N ALA A 110 14.31 12.22 -4.30
CA ALA A 110 14.26 13.54 -3.68
C ALA A 110 13.42 14.55 -4.49
N ALA A 111 13.51 14.51 -5.82
CA ALA A 111 12.69 15.34 -6.70
C ALA A 111 11.20 14.98 -6.59
N LEU A 112 10.86 13.68 -6.58
CA LEU A 112 9.49 13.21 -6.40
C LEU A 112 8.92 13.58 -5.03
N ARG A 113 9.69 13.46 -3.95
CA ARG A 113 9.28 13.94 -2.61
C ARG A 113 8.98 15.43 -2.61
N THR A 114 9.85 16.22 -3.24
CA THR A 114 9.65 17.67 -3.38
C THR A 114 8.39 17.98 -4.18
N ALA A 115 8.14 17.26 -5.27
CA ALA A 115 6.93 17.41 -6.07
C ALA A 115 5.67 17.04 -5.26
N ALA A 116 5.69 15.92 -4.54
CA ALA A 116 4.59 15.44 -3.71
C ALA A 116 4.20 16.45 -2.60
N LEU A 117 5.20 17.04 -1.93
CA LEU A 117 4.97 18.08 -0.90
C LEU A 117 4.35 19.38 -1.47
N ASN A 118 4.54 19.63 -2.76
CA ASN A 118 4.01 20.81 -3.45
C ASN A 118 2.75 20.51 -4.27
N LEU A 119 2.15 19.31 -4.14
CA LEU A 119 0.91 18.99 -4.82
C LEU A 119 -0.22 19.91 -4.33
N PRO A 120 -0.95 20.56 -5.25
CA PRO A 120 -2.08 21.39 -4.87
C PRO A 120 -3.17 20.51 -4.23
N VAL A 121 -3.91 21.10 -3.28
CA VAL A 121 -5.12 20.47 -2.74
C VAL A 121 -6.07 20.18 -3.91
N SER A 122 -6.59 18.96 -3.99
CA SER A 122 -7.54 18.62 -5.05
C SER A 122 -8.78 19.51 -4.97
N ASP A 123 -9.23 20.03 -6.12
CA ASP A 123 -10.47 20.80 -6.26
C ASP A 123 -11.73 20.03 -5.81
N ARG A 124 -11.62 18.72 -5.57
CA ARG A 124 -12.68 17.84 -5.06
C ARG A 124 -12.74 17.75 -3.53
N VAL A 125 -11.77 18.32 -2.81
CA VAL A 125 -11.79 18.34 -1.34
C VAL A 125 -12.93 19.24 -0.87
N GLN A 126 -13.79 18.72 0.03
CA GLN A 126 -14.84 19.55 0.63
C GLN A 126 -14.23 20.78 1.31
N THR A 127 -14.56 21.96 0.80
CA THR A 127 -14.11 23.25 1.35
C THR A 127 -15.05 23.79 2.43
N SER A 128 -16.18 23.11 2.68
CA SER A 128 -17.18 23.46 3.68
C SER A 128 -17.55 22.26 4.55
N GLY A 129 -16.74 22.02 5.59
CA GLY A 129 -17.07 21.14 6.72
C GLY A 129 -16.85 21.90 8.03
N ASN A 130 -17.56 21.52 9.10
CA ASN A 130 -17.49 22.16 10.41
C ASN A 130 -16.05 22.28 10.94
N GLY A 131 -15.42 23.45 10.74
CA GLY A 131 -14.44 24.10 11.62
C GLY A 131 -13.15 23.37 12.05
N GLY A 132 -12.95 22.10 11.71
CA GLY A 132 -11.71 21.39 11.99
C GLY A 132 -10.69 21.69 10.91
N GLN A 133 -9.54 22.26 11.29
CA GLN A 133 -8.37 22.22 10.40
C GLN A 133 -8.06 20.75 10.11
N ALA A 134 -7.82 20.43 8.84
CA ALA A 134 -7.25 19.14 8.48
C ALA A 134 -5.98 18.89 9.32
N PRO A 135 -5.72 17.65 9.76
CA PRO A 135 -4.48 17.34 10.46
C PRO A 135 -3.29 17.86 9.65
N VAL A 136 -2.44 18.67 10.28
CA VAL A 136 -1.19 19.11 9.66
C VAL A 136 -0.28 17.88 9.59
N PRO A 137 0.31 17.55 8.42
CA PRO A 137 1.30 16.49 8.33
C PRO A 137 2.38 16.68 9.40
N GLY A 138 2.58 15.65 10.21
CA GLY A 138 3.57 15.66 11.28
C GLY A 138 4.97 15.38 10.75
N THR A 139 5.73 14.60 11.50
CA THR A 139 7.05 14.12 11.08
C THR A 139 6.93 13.13 9.92
N SER A 140 7.87 13.21 8.97
CA SER A 140 8.08 12.22 7.92
C SER A 140 9.53 11.76 7.96
N PHE A 141 9.77 10.49 7.67
CA PHE A 141 11.09 9.87 7.70
C PHE A 141 11.11 8.66 6.77
N ASP A 142 12.32 8.29 6.36
CA ASP A 142 12.55 7.12 5.51
C ASP A 142 12.56 5.86 6.37
N SER A 143 11.96 4.79 5.85
CA SER A 143 11.97 3.47 6.46
C SER A 143 12.80 2.49 5.61
N LEU A 144 12.62 1.19 5.84
CA LEU A 144 13.33 0.09 5.19
C LEU A 144 13.39 0.26 3.67
N ASP A 145 14.60 0.26 3.13
CA ASP A 145 14.85 0.19 1.70
C ASP A 145 14.84 -1.26 1.18
N TYR A 146 14.96 -1.44 -0.13
CA TYR A 146 14.98 -2.77 -0.76
C TYR A 146 16.14 -3.66 -0.27
N ASN A 147 17.29 -3.12 0.10
CA ASN A 147 18.43 -3.93 0.55
C ASN A 147 18.22 -4.35 2.02
N GLN A 148 17.68 -3.44 2.82
CA GLN A 148 17.35 -3.68 4.22
C GLN A 148 16.18 -4.66 4.39
N SER A 149 15.35 -4.83 3.35
CA SER A 149 14.22 -5.78 3.29
C SER A 149 14.52 -7.08 2.55
N GLY A 150 15.78 -7.34 2.20
CA GLY A 150 16.21 -8.60 1.58
C GLY A 150 16.11 -8.65 0.05
N GLY A 151 15.61 -7.59 -0.58
CA GLY A 151 15.64 -7.41 -2.03
C GLY A 151 14.57 -8.17 -2.79
N PHE A 152 13.43 -8.41 -2.15
CA PHE A 152 12.30 -9.10 -2.75
C PHE A 152 11.40 -8.14 -3.53
N VAL A 153 10.78 -8.69 -4.58
CA VAL A 153 9.76 -8.03 -5.38
C VAL A 153 8.59 -9.02 -5.51
N PRO A 154 7.36 -8.65 -5.10
CA PRO A 154 6.99 -7.37 -4.49
C PRO A 154 7.64 -7.15 -3.10
N PRO A 155 7.70 -5.89 -2.59
CA PRO A 155 8.29 -5.57 -1.29
C PRO A 155 7.35 -5.75 -0.10
N ASP A 156 6.04 -5.85 -0.31
CA ASP A 156 5.01 -6.11 0.70
C ASP A 156 5.11 -5.23 1.97
N PRO A 157 5.09 -3.88 1.83
CA PRO A 157 5.26 -2.98 2.96
C PRO A 157 3.95 -2.79 3.75
N GLU A 158 4.04 -2.88 5.07
CA GLU A 158 2.97 -2.46 5.99
C GLU A 158 3.57 -1.72 7.21
N LEU A 159 2.76 -0.96 7.94
CA LEU A 159 3.18 -0.33 9.18
C LEU A 159 2.06 -0.29 10.22
N ALA A 160 2.45 -0.28 11.49
CA ALA A 160 1.56 -0.06 12.62
C ALA A 160 2.07 1.06 13.51
N VAL A 161 1.17 1.93 13.93
CA VAL A 161 1.48 3.13 14.70
C VAL A 161 0.82 3.02 16.07
N GLY A 162 1.62 2.77 17.10
CA GLY A 162 1.14 2.79 18.48
C GLY A 162 1.38 4.13 19.15
N ALA A 163 1.25 4.16 20.49
CA ALA A 163 1.36 5.39 21.28
C ALA A 163 2.72 6.07 21.12
N ASN A 164 3.82 5.30 21.25
CA ASN A 164 5.18 5.84 21.29
C ASN A 164 6.09 5.31 20.16
N HIS A 165 5.68 4.25 19.46
CA HIS A 165 6.51 3.61 18.44
C HIS A 165 5.74 3.38 17.14
N VAL A 166 6.48 3.33 16.05
CA VAL A 166 6.03 2.89 14.73
C VAL A 166 6.81 1.64 14.38
N ILE A 167 6.12 0.58 13.95
CA ILE A 167 6.76 -0.59 13.37
C ILE A 167 6.46 -0.57 11.87
N ALA A 168 7.50 -0.63 11.05
CA ALA A 168 7.37 -0.88 9.62
C ALA A 168 7.88 -2.29 9.32
N VAL A 169 7.15 -3.01 8.50
CA VAL A 169 7.51 -4.34 7.99
C VAL A 169 7.64 -4.24 6.48
N VAL A 170 8.65 -4.89 5.91
CA VAL A 170 8.86 -4.98 4.46
C VAL A 170 9.43 -6.37 4.16
N ASN A 171 8.60 -7.19 3.51
CA ASN A 171 8.87 -8.59 3.18
C ASN A 171 9.53 -9.37 4.35
N VAL A 172 10.83 -9.66 4.32
CA VAL A 172 11.47 -10.50 5.35
C VAL A 172 12.01 -9.75 6.57
N THR A 173 11.85 -8.42 6.65
CA THR A 173 12.37 -7.62 7.77
C THR A 173 11.36 -6.64 8.35
N PHE A 174 11.64 -6.20 9.57
CA PHE A 174 10.92 -5.12 10.23
C PHE A 174 11.86 -4.21 11.02
N GLU A 175 11.43 -2.97 11.24
CA GLU A 175 12.16 -1.99 12.03
C GLU A 175 11.20 -1.19 12.91
N ILE A 176 11.66 -0.84 14.11
CA ILE A 176 10.92 -0.10 15.12
C ILE A 176 11.53 1.30 15.24
N TYR A 177 10.68 2.31 15.09
CA TYR A 177 11.04 3.72 15.22
C TYR A 177 10.28 4.36 16.37
N ASN A 178 10.81 5.47 16.90
CA ASN A 178 10.02 6.39 17.71
C ASN A 178 9.12 7.27 16.81
N LYS A 179 8.22 8.06 17.40
CA LYS A 179 7.30 8.95 16.64
C LYS A 179 7.98 10.06 15.85
N SER A 180 9.28 10.30 16.09
CA SER A 180 10.11 11.25 15.35
C SER A 180 10.90 10.60 14.22
N GLY A 181 10.74 9.30 14.00
CA GLY A 181 11.42 8.56 12.93
C GLY A 181 12.84 8.09 13.25
N THR A 182 13.27 8.20 14.51
CA THR A 182 14.56 7.62 14.92
C THR A 182 14.40 6.13 15.15
N THR A 183 15.26 5.32 14.55
CA THR A 183 15.35 3.88 14.83
C THR A 183 15.58 3.65 16.33
N VAL A 184 14.71 2.82 16.90
CA VAL A 184 14.80 2.32 18.27
C VAL A 184 15.34 0.88 18.28
N LEU A 185 14.90 0.05 17.33
CA LEU A 185 15.36 -1.33 17.18
C LEU A 185 15.24 -1.79 15.72
N GLY A 186 16.26 -2.48 15.24
CA GLY A 186 16.29 -3.09 13.91
C GLY A 186 17.29 -2.43 12.95
N PRO A 187 17.22 -2.75 11.65
CA PRO A 187 16.30 -3.72 11.05
C PRO A 187 16.53 -5.15 11.58
N LEU A 188 15.44 -5.89 11.84
CA LEU A 188 15.47 -7.28 12.28
C LEU A 188 14.87 -8.18 11.20
N SER A 189 15.47 -9.33 10.97
CA SER A 189 14.86 -10.34 10.09
C SER A 189 13.83 -11.17 10.86
N PHE A 190 12.70 -11.47 10.23
CA PHE A 190 11.67 -12.33 10.83
C PHE A 190 12.21 -13.73 11.15
N SER A 191 13.11 -14.26 10.30
CA SER A 191 13.82 -15.52 10.53
C SER A 191 14.58 -15.54 11.86
N SER A 192 15.31 -14.46 12.17
CA SER A 192 16.00 -14.35 13.47
C SER A 192 15.03 -14.14 14.63
N PHE A 193 13.98 -13.35 14.42
CA PHE A 193 12.99 -13.00 15.44
C PHE A 193 12.11 -14.18 15.87
N PHE A 194 11.73 -15.06 14.94
CA PHE A 194 10.98 -16.30 15.20
C PHE A 194 11.86 -17.52 15.43
N SER A 195 13.18 -17.34 15.57
CA SER A 195 14.10 -18.45 15.87
C SER A 195 13.65 -19.24 17.10
N GLY A 196 13.63 -20.57 16.94
CA GLY A 196 13.17 -21.52 17.96
C GLY A 196 11.66 -21.80 17.95
N VAL A 197 10.88 -21.15 17.09
CA VAL A 197 9.44 -21.42 16.92
C VAL A 197 9.24 -22.44 15.79
N SER A 198 8.68 -23.60 16.12
CA SER A 198 8.42 -24.67 15.14
C SER A 198 7.42 -24.20 14.06
N GLY A 199 7.66 -24.55 12.80
CA GLY A 199 6.85 -24.12 11.65
C GLY A 199 7.24 -22.74 11.08
N CYS A 200 7.92 -21.90 11.86
CA CYS A 200 8.35 -20.58 11.42
C CYS A 200 9.71 -20.65 10.71
N SER A 201 9.69 -20.87 9.40
CA SER A 201 10.87 -20.82 8.52
C SER A 201 10.47 -20.41 7.10
N GLY A 202 11.42 -19.89 6.30
CA GLY A 202 11.12 -19.45 4.93
C GLY A 202 10.00 -18.42 4.88
N MET A 203 10.15 -17.35 5.68
CA MET A 203 9.11 -16.36 5.91
C MET A 203 9.12 -15.25 4.86
N PHE A 204 7.94 -14.77 4.50
CA PHE A 204 7.67 -13.67 3.56
C PHE A 204 6.25 -13.12 3.81
N ASP A 205 5.84 -12.06 3.13
CA ASP A 205 4.51 -11.43 3.24
C ASP A 205 4.08 -11.08 4.68
N PRO A 206 4.76 -10.12 5.33
CA PRO A 206 4.45 -9.73 6.68
C PRO A 206 3.19 -8.86 6.72
N ASN A 207 2.56 -8.87 7.89
CA ASN A 207 1.59 -7.87 8.28
C ASN A 207 1.82 -7.38 9.70
N VAL A 208 1.36 -6.17 10.01
CA VAL A 208 1.53 -5.57 11.33
C VAL A 208 0.35 -4.70 11.74
N LEU A 209 -0.08 -4.88 12.99
CA LEU A 209 -1.21 -4.17 13.58
C LEU A 209 -0.83 -3.61 14.95
N TYR A 210 -1.55 -2.57 15.38
CA TYR A 210 -1.55 -2.12 16.76
C TYR A 210 -2.98 -2.18 17.29
N ASP A 211 -3.20 -2.95 18.34
CA ASP A 211 -4.47 -2.98 19.07
C ASP A 211 -4.44 -1.86 20.13
N GLU A 212 -5.19 -0.80 19.89
CA GLU A 212 -5.27 0.35 20.80
C GLU A 212 -5.93 0.00 22.14
N SER A 213 -6.83 -1.00 22.14
CA SER A 213 -7.59 -1.37 23.34
C SER A 213 -6.73 -2.09 24.38
N THR A 214 -5.78 -2.89 23.93
CA THR A 214 -4.83 -3.60 24.80
C THR A 214 -3.44 -2.96 24.80
N GLY A 215 -3.19 -2.01 23.91
CA GLY A 215 -1.91 -1.34 23.72
C GLY A 215 -0.83 -2.35 23.35
N ARG A 216 -1.08 -3.17 22.32
CA ARG A 216 -0.20 -4.25 21.88
C ARG A 216 0.05 -4.19 20.39
N TYR A 217 1.26 -4.53 19.98
CA TYR A 217 1.60 -4.75 18.58
C TYR A 217 1.43 -6.21 18.24
N ILE A 218 0.94 -6.48 17.04
CA ILE A 218 0.78 -7.82 16.50
C ILE A 218 1.54 -7.86 15.18
N LEU A 219 2.48 -8.78 15.07
CA LEU A 219 3.20 -9.09 13.84
C LEU A 219 2.68 -10.44 13.33
N GLY A 220 2.34 -10.50 12.06
CA GLY A 220 2.03 -11.72 11.34
C GLY A 220 2.96 -11.89 10.16
N ILE A 221 3.28 -13.13 9.80
CA ILE A 221 4.05 -13.41 8.59
C ILE A 221 3.77 -14.82 8.08
N ASP A 222 3.74 -14.99 6.76
CA ASP A 222 3.74 -16.30 6.13
C ASP A 222 5.02 -17.07 6.49
N ALA A 223 4.94 -18.40 6.59
CA ALA A 223 6.09 -19.29 6.57
C ALA A 223 5.83 -20.45 5.58
N ASN A 224 6.63 -20.49 4.51
CA ASN A 224 6.62 -21.50 3.44
C ASN A 224 5.26 -21.76 2.76
N GLY A 225 4.27 -20.88 2.94
CA GLY A 225 2.89 -21.06 2.50
C GLY A 225 2.13 -22.18 3.21
N ASP A 226 2.62 -22.65 4.36
CA ASP A 226 1.98 -23.72 5.14
C ASP A 226 1.77 -23.38 6.63
N HIS A 227 2.37 -22.28 7.10
CA HIS A 227 2.14 -21.72 8.43
C HIS A 227 1.92 -20.21 8.38
N TYR A 228 1.23 -19.71 9.40
CA TYR A 228 1.21 -18.30 9.76
C TYR A 228 1.83 -18.12 11.14
N CYS A 229 2.90 -17.34 11.18
CA CYS A 229 3.64 -17.05 12.40
C CYS A 229 3.21 -15.72 12.97
N VAL A 230 2.78 -15.72 14.22
CA VAL A 230 2.22 -14.54 14.90
C VAL A 230 3.04 -14.21 16.11
N ALA A 231 3.38 -12.94 16.30
CA ALA A 231 3.94 -12.43 17.53
C ALA A 231 3.08 -11.31 18.09
N VAL A 232 2.84 -11.33 19.39
CA VAL A 232 2.14 -10.26 20.11
C VAL A 232 3.07 -9.68 21.16
N SER A 233 3.25 -8.36 21.17
CA SER A 233 4.09 -7.71 22.17
C SER A 233 3.52 -7.95 23.58
N ALA A 234 4.36 -7.99 24.60
CA ALA A 234 3.90 -8.15 25.97
C ALA A 234 3.36 -6.84 26.58
N SER A 235 3.69 -5.70 25.96
CA SER A 235 3.32 -4.36 26.38
C SER A 235 3.19 -3.40 25.18
N SER A 236 2.87 -2.13 25.44
CA SER A 236 2.91 -1.05 24.43
C SER A 236 4.33 -0.62 24.06
N ASP A 237 5.34 -1.18 24.70
CA ASP A 237 6.74 -1.09 24.30
C ASP A 237 7.12 -2.34 23.47
N PRO A 238 7.26 -2.20 22.14
CA PRO A 238 7.58 -3.31 21.25
C PRO A 238 9.07 -3.71 21.29
N THR A 239 9.92 -3.00 22.03
CA THR A 239 11.33 -3.37 22.24
C THR A 239 11.51 -4.44 23.33
N GLY A 240 10.44 -4.70 24.10
CA GLY A 240 10.41 -5.68 25.17
C GLY A 240 10.12 -7.12 24.70
N THR A 241 9.47 -7.88 25.57
CA THR A 241 9.14 -9.29 25.32
C THR A 241 8.00 -9.44 24.31
N TRP A 242 8.05 -10.52 23.52
CA TRP A 242 6.99 -10.93 22.60
C TRP A 242 6.57 -12.38 22.86
N TYR A 243 5.26 -12.62 22.77
CA TYR A 243 4.69 -13.97 22.72
C TYR A 243 4.61 -14.39 21.26
N ARG A 244 5.28 -15.49 20.90
CA ARG A 244 5.40 -15.97 19.51
C ARG A 244 4.69 -17.29 19.36
N TYR A 245 3.90 -17.41 18.30
CA TYR A 245 3.03 -18.52 17.98
C TYR A 245 3.19 -18.92 16.52
N SER A 246 2.84 -20.16 16.21
CA SER A 246 2.73 -20.65 14.84
C SER A 246 1.42 -21.42 14.68
N PHE A 247 0.78 -21.24 13.54
CA PHE A 247 -0.47 -21.90 13.18
C PHE A 247 -0.28 -22.55 11.81
N ALA A 248 -0.56 -23.84 11.70
CA ALA A 248 -0.59 -24.49 10.39
C ALA A 248 -1.79 -23.93 9.59
N THR A 249 -1.52 -23.48 8.36
CA THR A 249 -2.51 -22.86 7.46
C THR A 249 -2.80 -23.70 6.23
N ASN A 250 -2.08 -24.80 6.05
CA ASN A 250 -2.27 -25.72 4.93
C ASN A 250 -3.69 -26.33 4.95
N ILE A 251 -4.50 -25.97 3.95
CA ILE A 251 -5.81 -26.55 3.71
C ILE A 251 -5.72 -27.45 2.48
N SER A 252 -5.66 -28.77 2.69
CA SER A 252 -5.64 -29.78 1.61
C SER A 252 -4.51 -29.60 0.59
N GLY A 253 -3.35 -29.10 1.03
CA GLY A 253 -2.20 -28.82 0.16
C GLY A 253 -2.24 -27.44 -0.51
N ALA A 254 -3.19 -26.58 -0.15
CA ALA A 254 -3.22 -25.20 -0.63
C ALA A 254 -2.02 -24.40 -0.07
N PHE A 255 -1.47 -23.55 -0.94
CA PHE A 255 -0.44 -22.58 -0.60
C PHE A 255 -1.11 -21.33 -0.02
N PHE A 256 -0.77 -21.04 1.22
CA PHE A 256 -1.10 -19.81 1.93
C PHE A 256 -0.20 -18.69 1.38
N ASP A 257 -0.79 -17.53 1.07
CA ASP A 257 -0.08 -16.44 0.40
C ASP A 257 -0.68 -15.09 0.79
N TYR A 258 0.19 -14.09 0.95
CA TYR A 258 -0.16 -12.70 1.23
C TYR A 258 -1.17 -12.51 2.38
N PRO A 259 -0.89 -13.06 3.58
CA PRO A 259 -1.82 -12.98 4.69
C PRO A 259 -1.97 -11.56 5.23
N HIS A 260 -3.17 -11.25 5.70
CA HIS A 260 -3.48 -10.06 6.48
C HIS A 260 -4.25 -10.44 7.74
N ALA A 261 -4.12 -9.62 8.76
CA ALA A 261 -4.88 -9.79 9.99
C ALA A 261 -5.68 -8.53 10.33
N GLY A 262 -6.69 -8.70 11.18
CA GLY A 262 -7.46 -7.64 11.78
C GLY A 262 -7.74 -7.96 13.25
N VAL A 263 -7.79 -6.92 14.09
CA VAL A 263 -8.12 -7.08 15.51
C VAL A 263 -9.60 -6.78 15.71
N GLY A 264 -10.33 -7.74 16.27
CA GLY A 264 -11.66 -7.50 16.81
C GLY A 264 -11.66 -7.54 18.33
N ARG A 265 -12.82 -7.31 18.94
CA ARG A 265 -12.97 -7.22 20.40
C ARG A 265 -12.47 -8.45 21.15
N ASP A 266 -12.70 -9.64 20.57
CA ASP A 266 -12.53 -10.92 21.26
C ASP A 266 -11.48 -11.82 20.59
N ALA A 267 -10.95 -11.43 19.43
CA ALA A 267 -10.02 -12.26 18.65
C ALA A 267 -9.20 -11.44 17.64
N ILE A 268 -8.05 -12.01 17.26
CA ILE A 268 -7.32 -11.62 16.04
C ILE A 268 -7.85 -12.50 14.92
N TYR A 269 -8.34 -11.88 13.87
CA TYR A 269 -8.81 -12.53 12.66
C TYR A 269 -7.71 -12.48 11.62
N MET A 270 -7.54 -13.54 10.86
CA MET A 270 -6.56 -13.61 9.78
C MET A 270 -7.23 -14.14 8.52
N GLY A 271 -6.77 -13.66 7.37
CA GLY A 271 -7.16 -14.13 6.05
C GLY A 271 -5.94 -14.14 5.14
N ALA A 272 -6.01 -14.93 4.07
CA ALA A 272 -4.96 -15.03 3.08
C ALA A 272 -5.54 -15.52 1.75
N ASN A 273 -4.75 -15.37 0.70
CA ASN A 273 -5.00 -16.05 -0.56
C ASN A 273 -4.62 -17.53 -0.43
N GLN A 274 -5.45 -18.41 -0.99
CA GLN A 274 -5.24 -19.86 -0.92
C GLN A 274 -5.15 -20.41 -2.34
N PHE A 275 -4.05 -21.10 -2.66
CA PHE A 275 -3.82 -21.60 -4.02
C PHE A 275 -3.64 -23.12 -4.05
N LEU A 276 -4.47 -23.82 -4.84
CA LEU A 276 -4.24 -25.22 -5.21
C LEU A 276 -3.69 -25.27 -6.63
N GLY A 277 -2.36 -25.38 -6.75
CA GLY A 277 -1.68 -25.25 -8.03
C GLY A 277 -1.87 -23.83 -8.58
N SER A 278 -2.43 -23.70 -9.79
CA SER A 278 -2.73 -22.40 -10.41
C SER A 278 -4.14 -21.88 -10.13
N SER A 279 -4.91 -22.53 -9.25
CA SER A 279 -6.30 -22.14 -8.95
C SER A 279 -6.37 -21.38 -7.63
N TYR A 280 -6.95 -20.18 -7.67
CA TYR A 280 -7.32 -19.42 -6.47
C TYR A 280 -8.55 -20.04 -5.81
N LEU A 281 -8.46 -20.27 -4.52
CA LEU A 281 -9.57 -20.61 -3.65
C LEU A 281 -9.83 -19.36 -2.82
N GLU A 282 -11.04 -18.79 -2.90
CA GLU A 282 -11.41 -17.68 -2.03
C GLU A 282 -11.15 -18.06 -0.57
N GLY A 283 -10.37 -17.22 0.13
CA GLY A 283 -10.15 -17.36 1.57
C GLY A 283 -11.51 -17.31 2.28
N ARG A 284 -11.85 -18.37 3.02
CA ARG A 284 -13.08 -18.44 3.82
C ARG A 284 -12.84 -18.03 5.26
#